data_AF-A0A7Y9RKZ0-F1
#
_entry.id   AF-A0A7Y9RKZ0-F1
#
_cell.length_a   1.000
_cell.length_b   1.000
_cell.length_c   1.000
_cell.angle_alpha   90.00
_cell.angle_beta   90.00
_cell.angle_gamma   90.00
#
_symmetry.space_group_name_H-M   'P 1'
#
loop_
_entity.id
_entity.type
_entity.pdbx_description
1 polymer ?
#
loop_
_entity_poly.entity_id
_entity_poly.type
_entity_poly.pdbx_seq_one_letter_code
_entity_poly.pdbx_strand_id
1 'polypeptide(L)'
;MVDIGVPSAGVKQSDRLCCHNQSISETVRIGQEAMARKRRGWADWIAIGEALLVGRAEVMRDTNTNEPTGRRYKKAMAEWLSENGFAEIDKAVRARLLECLEFRSEIDKWISQLTAGERFRFNHPDTVLRNWRKSTAVPDPGAQPKTSPYAQLKTAHVAVLEENHRLRRSVEALPESVWKPTDTASAIADAMLAALSPEKAEATAKEILKKVKERKASGT
;
A
#
# COMPACT_ATOMS: atom_id res chain seq x y z
N MET A 1 -6.14 3.31 97.36
CA MET A 1 -5.55 4.14 96.29
C MET A 1 -5.83 3.40 95.00
N VAL A 2 -6.80 3.90 94.24
CA VAL A 2 -7.34 3.23 93.04
C VAL A 2 -6.66 3.89 91.85
N ASP A 3 -5.74 3.18 91.20
CA ASP A 3 -5.05 3.71 90.02
C ASP A 3 -5.90 3.48 88.77
N ILE A 4 -6.16 4.61 88.12
CA ILE A 4 -7.01 4.79 86.94
C ILE A 4 -6.12 4.62 85.70
N GLY A 5 -6.64 3.90 84.71
CA GLY A 5 -5.89 3.36 83.59
C GLY A 5 -5.31 4.35 82.58
N VAL A 6 -4.47 3.80 81.70
CA VAL A 6 -4.18 4.32 80.36
C VAL A 6 -4.10 3.13 79.39
N PRO A 7 -5.01 3.01 78.40
CA PRO A 7 -4.82 2.18 77.24
C PRO A 7 -4.51 3.06 76.01
N SER A 8 -3.29 2.98 75.48
CA SER A 8 -2.93 3.55 74.16
C SER A 8 -1.57 2.96 73.75
N ALA A 9 -1.35 2.42 72.56
CA ALA A 9 -1.87 2.84 71.27
C ALA A 9 -2.25 1.64 70.40
N GLY A 10 -3.44 1.71 69.81
CA GLY A 10 -3.82 0.85 68.71
C GLY A 10 -2.93 1.12 67.50
N VAL A 11 -2.24 0.08 67.04
CA VAL A 11 -1.62 0.02 65.72
C VAL A 11 -2.72 0.23 64.68
N LYS A 12 -2.75 1.40 64.05
CA LYS A 12 -3.58 1.65 62.86
C LYS A 12 -2.95 0.90 61.70
N GLN A 13 -3.36 -0.35 61.55
CA GLN A 13 -3.11 -1.13 60.34
C GLN A 13 -3.98 -0.54 59.23
N SER A 14 -3.43 0.43 58.50
CA SER A 14 -4.01 0.95 57.26
C SER A 14 -3.69 0.00 56.10
N ASP A 15 -4.06 -1.27 56.24
CA ASP A 15 -4.14 -2.24 55.15
C ASP A 15 -5.58 -2.23 54.64
N ARG A 16 -5.92 -1.31 53.73
CA ARG A 16 -7.07 -1.45 52.84
C ARG A 16 -7.11 -0.28 51.86
N LEU A 17 -7.12 -0.63 50.56
CA LEU A 17 -7.37 0.19 49.36
C LEU A 17 -6.16 0.46 48.44
N CYS A 18 -5.40 -0.58 48.07
CA CYS A 18 -4.43 -0.50 46.95
C CYS A 18 -4.64 -1.60 45.88
N CYS A 19 -5.81 -2.25 45.82
CA CYS A 19 -6.06 -3.28 44.80
C CYS A 19 -6.34 -2.71 43.39
N HIS A 20 -6.60 -1.40 43.24
CA HIS A 20 -6.87 -0.79 41.93
C HIS A 20 -5.61 -0.34 41.17
N ASN A 21 -4.50 -0.03 41.85
CA ASN A 21 -3.28 0.46 41.19
C ASN A 21 -2.36 -0.66 40.66
N GLN A 22 -2.47 -1.88 41.18
CA GLN A 22 -1.67 -3.00 40.67
C GLN A 22 -2.01 -3.34 39.21
N SER A 23 -3.28 -3.24 38.82
CA SER A 23 -3.74 -3.51 37.45
C SER A 23 -3.21 -2.51 36.41
N ILE A 24 -3.16 -1.22 36.78
CA ILE A 24 -2.63 -0.14 35.93
C ILE A 24 -1.13 -0.33 35.71
N SER A 25 -0.38 -0.52 36.80
CA SER A 25 1.06 -0.77 36.75
C SER A 25 1.38 -2.02 35.94
N GLU A 26 0.57 -3.07 36.06
CA GLU A 26 0.75 -4.31 35.32
C GLU A 26 0.53 -4.12 33.82
N THR A 27 -0.51 -3.37 33.43
CA THR A 27 -0.78 -3.09 32.00
C THR A 27 0.38 -2.34 31.33
N VAL A 28 0.94 -1.34 32.03
CA VAL A 28 2.12 -0.59 31.54
C VAL A 28 3.32 -1.51 31.42
N ARG A 29 3.56 -2.38 32.41
CA ARG A 29 4.64 -3.37 32.41
C ARG A 29 4.55 -4.34 31.23
N ILE A 30 3.36 -4.88 30.95
CA ILE A 30 3.13 -5.77 29.80
C ILE A 30 3.41 -5.03 28.48
N GLY A 31 2.98 -3.77 28.37
CA GLY A 31 3.28 -2.92 27.22
C GLY A 31 4.79 -2.67 27.03
N GLN A 32 5.53 -2.47 28.12
CA GLN A 32 6.99 -2.33 28.10
C GLN A 32 7.69 -3.60 27.63
N GLU A 33 7.28 -4.76 28.14
CA GLU A 33 7.81 -6.06 27.68
C GLU A 33 7.55 -6.28 26.20
N ALA A 34 6.35 -5.94 25.71
CA ALA A 34 6.02 -5.97 24.30
C ALA A 34 6.89 -5.01 23.46
N MET A 35 7.19 -3.83 24.01
CA MET A 35 8.05 -2.84 23.36
C MET A 35 9.52 -3.30 23.28
N ALA A 36 10.01 -4.04 24.27
CA ALA A 36 11.37 -4.59 24.28
C ALA A 36 11.59 -5.70 23.24
N ARG A 37 10.53 -6.34 22.72
CA ARG A 37 10.64 -7.39 21.70
C ARG A 37 11.12 -6.82 20.36
N LYS A 38 12.17 -7.43 19.79
CA LYS A 38 12.72 -7.05 18.48
C LYS A 38 11.75 -7.26 17.31
N ARG A 39 10.93 -8.31 17.39
CA ARG A 39 9.84 -8.59 16.46
C ARG A 39 8.53 -8.55 17.22
N ARG A 40 7.71 -7.54 16.93
CA ARG A 40 6.40 -7.36 17.52
C ARG A 40 5.33 -8.02 16.65
N GLY A 41 4.51 -8.89 17.24
CA GLY A 41 3.28 -9.40 16.65
C GLY A 41 2.09 -8.50 16.94
N TRP A 42 0.90 -8.92 16.49
CA TRP A 42 -0.33 -8.15 16.74
C TRP A 42 -0.64 -7.99 18.22
N ALA A 43 -0.50 -9.06 19.01
CA ALA A 43 -0.71 -9.02 20.46
C ALA A 43 0.23 -8.04 21.18
N ASP A 44 1.48 -7.90 20.70
CA ASP A 44 2.44 -6.94 21.26
C ASP A 44 2.00 -5.51 21.00
N TRP A 45 1.55 -5.22 19.77
CA TRP A 45 1.04 -3.90 19.41
C TRP A 45 -0.18 -3.51 20.25
N ILE A 46 -1.06 -4.47 20.48
CA ILE A 46 -2.22 -4.31 21.36
C ILE A 46 -1.80 -3.97 22.79
N ALA A 47 -0.87 -4.72 23.37
CA ALA A 47 -0.41 -4.48 24.74
C ALA A 47 0.21 -3.09 24.88
N ILE A 48 0.96 -2.66 23.86
CA ILE A 48 1.49 -1.29 23.78
C ILE A 48 0.33 -0.27 23.71
N GLY A 49 -0.68 -0.52 22.89
CA GLY A 49 -1.87 0.33 22.80
C GLY A 49 -2.58 0.49 24.14
N GLU A 50 -2.76 -0.61 24.88
CA GLU A 50 -3.41 -0.63 26.19
C GLU A 50 -2.59 0.17 27.22
N ALA A 51 -1.27 0.01 27.23
CA ALA A 51 -0.38 0.83 28.06
C ALA A 51 -0.46 2.32 27.69
N LEU A 52 -0.55 2.68 26.40
CA LEU A 52 -0.72 4.07 25.96
C LEU A 52 -2.07 4.66 26.40
N LEU A 53 -3.14 3.85 26.43
CA LEU A 53 -4.46 4.28 26.91
C LEU A 53 -4.42 4.59 28.41
N VAL A 54 -3.72 3.77 29.20
CA VAL A 54 -3.46 4.02 30.63
C VAL A 54 -2.69 5.32 30.82
N GLY A 55 -1.58 5.51 30.10
CA GLY A 55 -0.78 6.74 30.17
C GLY A 55 -1.58 7.99 29.81
N ARG A 56 -2.46 7.90 28.80
CA ARG A 56 -3.39 9.00 28.48
C ARG A 56 -4.29 9.35 29.65
N ALA A 57 -4.87 8.35 30.32
CA ALA A 57 -5.74 8.57 31.47
C ALA A 57 -4.99 9.15 32.70
N GLU A 58 -3.76 8.71 32.95
CA GLU A 58 -2.91 9.25 34.02
C GLU A 58 -2.54 10.71 33.76
N VAL A 59 -2.02 11.01 32.56
CA VAL A 59 -1.63 12.38 32.21
C VAL A 59 -2.82 13.33 32.22
N MET A 60 -4.01 12.88 31.79
CA MET A 60 -5.24 13.67 31.87
C MET A 60 -5.61 14.00 33.32
N ARG A 61 -5.46 13.02 34.23
CA ARG A 61 -5.67 13.20 35.67
C ARG A 61 -4.69 14.20 36.27
N ASP A 62 -3.39 14.05 36.00
CA ASP A 62 -2.33 14.89 36.58
C ASP A 62 -2.38 16.35 36.07
N THR A 63 -2.86 16.53 34.84
CA THR A 63 -2.99 17.85 34.24
C THR A 63 -4.37 18.49 34.43
N ASN A 64 -5.30 17.79 35.09
CA ASN A 64 -6.69 18.20 35.31
C ASN A 64 -7.40 18.60 34.00
N THR A 65 -7.28 17.79 32.95
CA THR A 65 -7.94 18.00 31.66
C THR A 65 -8.80 16.79 31.28
N ASN A 66 -9.96 17.06 30.66
CA ASN A 66 -10.84 16.02 30.12
C ASN A 66 -10.58 15.72 28.64
N GLU A 67 -9.64 16.44 28.02
CA GLU A 67 -9.25 16.24 26.62
C GLU A 67 -7.73 16.06 26.48
N PRO A 68 -7.26 15.19 25.56
CA PRO A 68 -5.83 14.97 25.29
C PRO A 68 -5.25 16.09 24.40
N THR A 69 -5.58 17.34 24.70
CA THR A 69 -5.26 18.52 23.88
C THR A 69 -4.53 19.58 24.71
N GLY A 70 -3.92 20.55 24.04
CA GLY A 70 -3.21 21.65 24.71
C GLY A 70 -1.74 21.40 25.05
N ARG A 71 -1.02 22.49 25.35
CA ARG A 71 0.44 22.50 25.58
C ARG A 71 0.84 21.73 26.83
N ARG A 72 0.09 21.87 27.94
CA ARG A 72 0.37 21.21 29.22
C ARG A 72 0.27 19.69 29.10
N TYR A 73 -0.82 19.19 28.52
CA TYR A 73 -1.01 17.76 28.24
C TYR A 73 0.10 17.21 27.34
N LYS A 74 0.40 17.88 26.22
CA LYS A 74 1.45 17.42 25.29
C LYS A 74 2.81 17.29 25.96
N LYS A 75 3.17 18.23 26.84
CA LYS A 75 4.42 18.18 27.61
C LYS A 75 4.43 16.98 28.56
N ALA A 76 3.39 16.86 29.39
CA ALA A 76 3.29 15.77 30.37
C ALA A 76 3.21 14.39 29.70
N MET A 77 2.53 14.26 28.56
CA MET A 77 2.48 13.01 27.79
C MET A 77 3.85 12.66 27.20
N ALA A 78 4.64 13.64 26.75
CA ALA A 78 5.99 13.39 26.26
C ALA A 78 6.93 12.91 27.37
N GLU A 79 6.81 13.49 28.57
CA GLU A 79 7.53 13.06 29.78
C GLU A 79 7.13 11.62 30.14
N TRP A 80 5.83 11.33 30.26
CA TRP A 80 5.32 9.98 30.54
C TRP A 80 5.79 8.92 29.53
N LEU A 81 5.77 9.26 28.23
CA LEU A 81 6.26 8.35 27.18
C LEU A 81 7.75 8.05 27.31
N SER A 82 8.55 9.03 27.75
CA SER A 82 9.99 8.87 27.93
C SER A 82 10.30 8.03 29.16
N GLU A 83 9.61 8.30 30.28
CA GLU A 83 9.76 7.56 31.54
C GLU A 83 9.36 6.08 31.40
N ASN A 84 8.35 5.80 30.58
CA ASN A 84 7.82 4.44 30.41
C ASN A 84 8.37 3.68 29.18
N GLY A 85 9.35 4.24 28.46
CA GLY A 85 10.01 3.54 27.34
C GLY A 85 9.19 3.48 26.03
N PHE A 86 8.25 4.40 25.83
CA PHE A 86 7.40 4.49 24.64
C PHE A 86 7.73 5.68 23.73
N ALA A 87 8.77 6.45 24.04
CA ALA A 87 9.18 7.64 23.28
C ALA A 87 9.57 7.33 21.83
N GLU A 88 10.11 6.14 21.56
CA GLU A 88 10.55 5.72 20.21
C GLU A 88 9.40 5.46 19.24
N ILE A 89 8.18 5.28 19.74
CA ILE A 89 7.02 5.02 18.88
C ILE A 89 6.68 6.30 18.12
N ASP A 90 6.45 6.22 16.81
CA ASP A 90 6.02 7.39 16.05
C ASP A 90 4.62 7.87 16.50
N LYS A 91 4.40 9.19 16.45
CA LYS A 91 3.13 9.81 16.84
C LYS A 91 1.94 9.23 16.07
N ALA A 92 2.10 8.99 14.78
CA ALA A 92 1.03 8.48 13.92
C ALA A 92 0.70 7.02 14.22
N VAL A 93 1.69 6.23 14.66
CA VAL A 93 1.51 4.85 15.13
C VAL A 93 0.76 4.82 16.45
N ARG A 94 1.12 5.68 17.42
CA ARG A 94 0.37 5.78 18.69
C ARG A 94 -1.10 6.12 18.47
N ALA A 95 -1.40 7.07 17.58
CA ALA A 95 -2.78 7.43 17.26
C ALA A 95 -3.55 6.24 16.65
N ARG A 96 -2.93 5.51 15.73
CA ARG A 96 -3.51 4.30 15.13
C ARG A 96 -3.72 3.18 16.14
N LEU A 97 -2.82 2.99 17.10
CA LEU A 97 -2.99 2.00 18.15
C LEU A 97 -4.23 2.29 19.01
N LEU A 98 -4.42 3.56 19.40
CA LEU A 98 -5.61 3.96 20.14
C LEU A 98 -6.88 3.72 19.31
N GLU A 99 -6.85 4.03 18.01
CA GLU A 99 -7.96 3.72 17.11
C GLU A 99 -8.19 2.20 16.95
N CYS A 100 -7.14 1.39 16.89
CA CYS A 100 -7.29 -0.07 16.87
C CYS A 100 -8.00 -0.59 18.12
N LEU A 101 -7.82 0.05 19.28
CA LEU A 101 -8.49 -0.36 20.51
C LEU A 101 -9.98 -0.02 20.50
N GLU A 102 -10.38 1.07 19.85
CA GLU A 102 -11.79 1.44 19.68
C GLU A 102 -12.58 0.38 18.89
N PHE A 103 -11.93 -0.27 17.91
CA PHE A 103 -12.51 -1.33 17.07
C PHE A 103 -11.90 -2.71 17.35
N ARG A 104 -11.47 -2.94 18.59
CA ARG A 104 -10.65 -4.11 18.91
C ARG A 104 -11.32 -5.42 18.55
N SER A 105 -12.59 -5.54 18.91
CA SER A 105 -13.34 -6.79 18.72
C SER A 105 -13.52 -7.13 17.24
N GLU A 106 -13.79 -6.11 16.42
CA GLU A 106 -14.00 -6.21 14.98
C GLU A 106 -12.69 -6.53 14.26
N ILE A 107 -11.60 -5.89 14.67
CA ILE A 107 -10.26 -6.13 14.13
C ILE A 107 -9.79 -7.53 14.50
N ASP A 108 -9.97 -8.00 15.73
CA ASP A 108 -9.57 -9.35 16.14
C ASP A 108 -10.37 -10.41 15.37
N LYS A 109 -11.69 -10.19 15.18
CA LYS A 109 -12.52 -11.05 14.31
C LYS A 109 -12.00 -11.07 12.88
N TRP A 110 -11.68 -9.92 12.31
CA TRP A 110 -11.08 -9.84 10.96
C TRP A 110 -9.73 -10.55 10.89
N ILE A 111 -8.83 -10.36 11.85
CA ILE A 111 -7.51 -11.01 11.91
C ILE A 111 -7.64 -12.54 12.01
N SER A 112 -8.65 -13.04 12.74
CA SER A 112 -8.91 -14.48 12.85
C SER A 112 -9.27 -15.16 11.53
N GLN A 113 -9.78 -14.39 10.56
CA GLN A 113 -10.14 -14.88 9.23
C GLN A 113 -8.93 -14.94 8.28
N LEU A 114 -7.82 -14.30 8.64
CA LEU A 114 -6.63 -14.21 7.81
C LEU A 114 -5.76 -15.48 7.91
N THR A 115 -5.10 -15.80 6.80
CA THR A 115 -4.07 -16.84 6.77
C THR A 115 -2.87 -16.46 7.65
N ALA A 116 -2.05 -17.44 8.04
CA ALA A 116 -0.86 -17.17 8.84
C ALA A 116 0.13 -16.21 8.13
N GLY A 117 0.28 -16.36 6.80
CA GLY A 117 1.12 -15.45 6.00
C GLY A 117 0.59 -14.02 5.96
N GLU A 118 -0.72 -13.85 5.86
CA GLU A 118 -1.35 -12.52 5.91
C GLU A 118 -1.22 -11.90 7.29
N ARG A 119 -1.46 -12.64 8.38
CA ARG A 119 -1.27 -12.15 9.75
C ARG A 119 0.16 -11.68 10.01
N PHE A 120 1.14 -12.40 9.48
CA PHE A 120 2.54 -12.00 9.56
C PHE A 120 2.81 -10.68 8.82
N ARG A 121 2.26 -10.53 7.61
CA ARG A 121 2.41 -9.31 6.79
C ARG A 121 1.62 -8.12 7.34
N PHE A 122 0.45 -8.37 7.93
CA PHE A 122 -0.49 -7.38 8.45
C PHE A 122 -0.40 -7.29 9.96
N ASN A 123 0.81 -7.06 10.49
CA ASN A 123 1.00 -6.94 11.94
C ASN A 123 0.97 -5.49 12.42
N HIS A 124 1.46 -4.55 11.60
CA HIS A 124 1.68 -3.18 12.03
C HIS A 124 0.35 -2.40 12.11
N PRO A 125 0.11 -1.54 13.10
CA PRO A 125 -1.18 -0.86 13.31
C PRO A 125 -1.71 -0.12 12.08
N ASP A 126 -0.84 0.58 11.34
CA ASP A 126 -1.21 1.24 10.08
C ASP A 126 -1.71 0.25 9.03
N THR A 127 -1.03 -0.89 8.89
CA THR A 127 -1.38 -1.90 7.89
C THR A 127 -2.65 -2.64 8.29
N VAL A 128 -2.84 -2.93 9.58
CA VAL A 128 -4.06 -3.54 10.11
C VAL A 128 -5.26 -2.63 9.85
N LEU A 129 -5.24 -1.38 10.32
CA LEU A 129 -6.37 -0.46 10.14
C LEU A 129 -6.72 -0.23 8.67
N ARG A 130 -5.70 -0.05 7.82
CA ARG A 130 -5.92 0.17 6.38
C ARG A 130 -6.61 -1.03 5.72
N ASN A 131 -6.17 -2.24 6.00
CA ASN A 131 -6.75 -3.44 5.38
C ASN A 131 -8.10 -3.81 5.99
N TRP A 132 -8.27 -3.64 7.30
CA TRP A 132 -9.54 -3.83 7.98
C TRP A 132 -10.61 -2.89 7.41
N ARG A 133 -10.34 -1.57 7.36
CA ARG A 133 -11.26 -0.59 6.73
C ARG A 133 -11.58 -0.92 5.29
N LYS A 134 -10.60 -1.40 4.52
CA LYS A 134 -10.81 -1.83 3.13
C LYS A 134 -11.74 -3.05 3.04
N SER A 135 -11.67 -3.97 4.01
CA SER A 135 -12.52 -5.16 4.05
C SER A 135 -13.94 -4.87 4.53
N THR A 136 -14.13 -3.82 5.32
CA THR A 136 -15.44 -3.40 5.84
C THR A 136 -16.12 -2.34 4.99
N ALA A 137 -15.39 -1.69 4.09
CA ALA A 137 -15.96 -0.74 3.14
C ALA A 137 -17.01 -1.44 2.26
N VAL A 138 -18.28 -1.06 2.43
CA VAL A 138 -19.36 -1.47 1.55
C VAL A 138 -19.03 -0.97 0.14
N PRO A 139 -18.95 -1.85 -0.86
CA PRO A 139 -18.75 -1.43 -2.24
C PRO A 139 -19.87 -0.47 -2.62
N ASP A 140 -19.52 0.75 -3.02
CA ASP A 140 -20.49 1.70 -3.56
C ASP A 140 -21.13 1.07 -4.81
N PRO A 141 -22.45 0.81 -4.81
CA PRO A 141 -23.13 0.18 -5.95
C PRO A 141 -23.06 1.03 -7.23
N GLY A 142 -22.77 2.33 -7.11
CA GLY A 142 -22.57 3.23 -8.25
C GLY A 142 -21.12 3.34 -8.72
N ALA A 143 -20.14 2.77 -8.00
CA ALA A 143 -18.75 2.87 -8.37
C ALA A 143 -18.45 1.99 -9.59
N GLN A 144 -18.10 2.63 -10.70
CA GLN A 144 -17.58 1.95 -11.88
C GLN A 144 -16.35 1.10 -11.47
N PRO A 145 -16.29 -0.20 -11.81
CA PRO A 145 -15.14 -1.03 -11.49
C PRO A 145 -13.88 -0.40 -12.07
N LYS A 146 -12.90 -0.07 -11.22
CA LYS A 146 -11.60 0.41 -11.70
C LYS A 146 -10.99 -0.72 -12.52
N THR A 147 -10.92 -0.55 -13.84
CA THR A 147 -10.24 -1.50 -14.72
C THR A 147 -8.79 -1.61 -14.26
N SER A 148 -8.39 -2.80 -13.81
CA SER A 148 -7.00 -3.07 -13.43
C SER A 148 -6.08 -2.69 -14.59
N PRO A 149 -4.87 -2.14 -14.34
CA PRO A 149 -3.88 -1.88 -15.39
C PRO A 149 -3.63 -3.11 -16.28
N TYR A 150 -3.69 -4.32 -15.69
CA TYR A 150 -3.59 -5.56 -16.44
C TYR A 150 -4.79 -5.81 -17.36
N ALA A 151 -6.01 -5.50 -16.91
CA ALA A 151 -7.20 -5.61 -17.74
C ALA A 151 -7.16 -4.62 -18.92
N GLN A 152 -6.72 -3.38 -18.67
CA GLN A 152 -6.51 -2.38 -19.71
C GLN A 152 -5.45 -2.85 -20.73
N LEU A 153 -4.33 -3.38 -20.26
CA LEU A 153 -3.27 -3.92 -21.11
C LEU A 153 -3.76 -5.10 -21.95
N LYS A 154 -4.54 -6.01 -21.37
CA LYS A 154 -5.13 -7.15 -22.10
C LYS A 154 -6.05 -6.66 -23.22
N THR A 155 -6.93 -5.71 -22.92
CA THR A 155 -7.81 -5.12 -23.93
C THR A 155 -7.02 -4.45 -25.05
N ALA A 156 -6.00 -3.67 -24.71
CA ALA A 156 -5.12 -3.04 -25.69
C ALA A 156 -4.36 -4.06 -26.55
N HIS A 157 -3.89 -5.16 -25.96
CA HIS A 157 -3.18 -6.21 -26.67
C HIS A 157 -4.09 -6.91 -27.69
N VAL A 158 -5.33 -7.22 -27.31
CA VAL A 158 -6.32 -7.81 -28.22
C VAL A 158 -6.58 -6.87 -29.40
N ALA A 159 -6.81 -5.58 -29.14
CA ALA A 159 -7.03 -4.60 -30.21
C ALA A 159 -5.83 -4.49 -31.18
N VAL A 160 -4.60 -4.54 -30.67
CA VAL A 160 -3.38 -4.53 -31.50
C VAL A 160 -3.26 -5.81 -32.33
N LEU A 161 -3.60 -6.97 -31.77
CA LEU A 161 -3.57 -8.24 -32.51
C LEU A 161 -4.61 -8.26 -33.63
N GLU A 162 -5.83 -7.79 -33.36
CA GLU A 162 -6.89 -7.68 -34.36
C GLU A 162 -6.45 -6.78 -35.52
N GLU A 163 -5.86 -5.63 -35.21
CA GLU A 163 -5.32 -4.71 -36.22
C GLU A 163 -4.17 -5.34 -37.01
N ASN A 164 -3.26 -6.05 -36.34
CA ASN A 164 -2.17 -6.76 -37.03
C ASN A 164 -2.72 -7.81 -37.99
N HIS A 165 -3.70 -8.60 -37.57
CA HIS A 165 -4.38 -9.58 -38.41
C HIS A 165 -5.11 -8.93 -39.59
N ARG A 166 -5.71 -7.75 -39.39
CA ARG A 166 -6.34 -6.97 -40.46
C ARG A 166 -5.29 -6.52 -41.48
N LEU A 167 -4.19 -5.91 -41.04
CA LEU A 167 -3.12 -5.43 -41.90
C LEU A 167 -2.43 -6.56 -42.66
N ARG A 168 -2.18 -7.71 -42.01
CA ARG A 168 -1.60 -8.90 -42.68
C ARG A 168 -2.50 -9.39 -43.81
N ARG A 169 -3.82 -9.47 -43.59
CA ARG A 169 -4.77 -9.83 -44.64
C ARG A 169 -4.76 -8.83 -45.79
N SER A 170 -4.65 -7.53 -45.50
CA SER A 170 -4.52 -6.52 -46.54
C SER A 170 -3.24 -6.68 -47.36
N VAL A 171 -2.11 -6.96 -46.71
CA VAL A 171 -0.82 -7.19 -47.38
C VAL A 171 -0.86 -8.45 -48.23
N GLU A 172 -1.46 -9.53 -47.72
CA GLU A 172 -1.56 -10.82 -48.43
C GLU A 172 -2.59 -10.79 -49.57
N ALA A 173 -3.59 -9.91 -49.48
CA ALA A 173 -4.53 -9.66 -50.57
C ALA A 173 -3.92 -8.79 -51.69
N LEU A 174 -2.79 -8.11 -51.45
CA LEU A 174 -2.06 -7.45 -52.53
C LEU A 174 -1.42 -8.53 -53.42
N PRO A 175 -1.47 -8.39 -54.75
CA PRO A 175 -0.82 -9.33 -55.65
C PRO A 175 0.69 -9.39 -55.33
N GLU A 176 1.24 -10.62 -55.33
CA GLU A 176 2.66 -10.95 -55.04
C GLU A 176 3.67 -10.10 -55.81
N SER A 177 3.25 -9.53 -56.94
CA SER A 177 3.94 -8.47 -57.64
C SER A 177 2.98 -7.32 -57.92
N VAL A 178 3.36 -6.12 -57.48
CA VAL A 178 2.69 -4.85 -57.85
C VAL A 178 2.67 -4.67 -59.38
N TRP A 179 3.57 -5.35 -60.08
CA TRP A 179 3.72 -5.32 -61.53
C TRP A 179 3.37 -6.66 -62.16
N LYS A 180 2.50 -6.66 -63.16
CA LYS A 180 2.19 -7.85 -63.96
C LYS A 180 3.23 -8.00 -65.07
N PRO A 181 3.55 -9.23 -65.52
CA PRO A 181 4.44 -9.45 -66.67
C PRO A 181 3.98 -8.79 -67.98
N THR A 182 2.69 -8.46 -68.06
CA THR A 182 2.06 -7.76 -69.19
C THR A 182 2.13 -6.23 -69.10
N ASP A 183 2.57 -5.68 -67.97
CA ASP A 183 2.64 -4.23 -67.79
C ASP A 183 3.77 -3.64 -68.65
N THR A 184 3.45 -2.56 -69.35
CA THR A 184 4.43 -1.89 -70.22
C THR A 184 5.42 -1.08 -69.38
N ALA A 185 6.65 -0.91 -69.87
CA ALA A 185 7.66 -0.11 -69.18
C ALA A 185 7.18 1.35 -68.92
N SER A 186 6.35 1.90 -69.82
CA SER A 186 5.74 3.24 -69.62
C SER A 186 4.77 3.24 -68.45
N ALA A 187 3.87 2.26 -68.37
CA ALA A 187 2.90 2.16 -67.27
C ALA A 187 3.59 1.98 -65.91
N ILE A 188 4.69 1.22 -65.87
CA ILE A 188 5.52 1.07 -64.67
C ILE A 188 6.18 2.39 -64.30
N ALA A 189 6.74 3.11 -65.27
CA ALA A 189 7.37 4.42 -65.04
C ALA A 189 6.37 5.46 -64.53
N ASP A 190 5.16 5.52 -65.11
CA ASP A 190 4.10 6.43 -64.69
C ASP A 190 3.67 6.15 -63.24
N ALA A 191 3.52 4.88 -62.88
CA ALA A 191 3.19 4.49 -61.51
C ALA A 191 4.35 4.76 -60.52
N MET A 192 5.61 4.61 -60.93
CA MET A 192 6.76 5.01 -60.12
C MET A 192 6.81 6.53 -59.91
N LEU A 193 6.55 7.33 -60.94
CA LEU A 193 6.51 8.79 -60.86
C LEU A 193 5.31 9.31 -60.06
N ALA A 194 4.21 8.58 -60.04
CA ALA A 194 3.07 8.88 -59.18
C ALA A 194 3.37 8.63 -57.69
N ALA A 195 4.26 7.66 -57.37
CA ALA A 195 4.54 7.24 -55.99
C ALA A 195 5.82 7.87 -55.39
N LEU A 196 6.76 8.33 -56.22
CA LEU A 196 8.07 8.83 -55.79
C LEU A 196 8.25 10.30 -56.15
N SER A 197 9.04 11.03 -55.37
CA SER A 197 9.50 12.36 -55.78
C SER A 197 10.39 12.27 -57.03
N PRO A 198 10.48 13.34 -57.85
CA PRO A 198 11.27 13.33 -59.09
C PRO A 198 12.74 12.89 -58.89
N GLU A 199 13.41 13.42 -57.87
CA GLU A 199 14.80 13.11 -57.53
C GLU A 199 14.97 11.61 -57.15
N LYS A 200 14.01 11.06 -56.38
CA LYS A 200 14.03 9.66 -55.96
C LYS A 200 13.69 8.73 -57.11
N ALA A 201 12.80 9.13 -58.00
CA ALA A 201 12.49 8.39 -59.22
C ALA A 201 13.71 8.33 -60.14
N GLU A 202 14.42 9.44 -60.34
CA GLU A 202 15.65 9.49 -61.15
C GLU A 202 16.76 8.59 -60.55
N ALA A 203 16.99 8.67 -59.24
CA ALA A 203 17.94 7.82 -58.54
C ALA A 203 17.58 6.33 -58.68
N THR A 204 16.30 5.98 -58.53
CA THR A 204 15.81 4.60 -58.69
C THR A 204 16.01 4.11 -60.12
N ALA A 205 15.71 4.94 -61.13
CA ALA A 205 15.92 4.59 -62.53
C ALA A 205 17.41 4.33 -62.86
N LYS A 206 18.31 5.16 -62.33
CA LYS A 206 19.77 4.96 -62.48
C LYS A 206 20.23 3.63 -61.89
N GLU A 207 19.74 3.27 -60.69
CA GLU A 207 20.12 2.01 -60.05
C GLU A 207 19.53 0.79 -60.78
N ILE A 208 18.29 0.89 -61.30
CA ILE A 208 17.70 -0.16 -62.15
C ILE A 208 18.57 -0.40 -63.39
N LEU A 209 18.99 0.66 -64.09
CA LEU A 209 19.86 0.55 -65.26
C LEU A 209 21.21 -0.10 -64.93
N LYS A 210 21.80 0.25 -63.79
CA LYS A 210 23.04 -0.36 -63.29
C LYS A 210 22.85 -1.86 -63.05
N LYS A 211 21.79 -2.27 -62.34
CA LYS A 211 21.47 -3.69 -62.07
C LYS A 211 21.22 -4.50 -63.35
N VAL A 212 20.55 -3.92 -64.34
CA VAL A 212 20.34 -4.57 -65.64
C VAL A 212 21.69 -4.79 -66.36
N LYS A 213 22.62 -3.83 -66.33
CA LYS A 213 23.96 -3.99 -66.90
C LYS A 213 24.76 -5.09 -66.18
N GLU A 214 24.72 -5.12 -64.85
CA GLU A 214 25.35 -6.16 -64.02
C GLU A 214 24.83 -7.56 -64.40
N ARG A 215 23.51 -7.73 -64.51
CA ARG A 215 22.89 -9.01 -64.88
C ARG A 215 23.24 -9.47 -66.29
N LYS A 216 23.29 -8.55 -67.26
CA LYS A 216 23.76 -8.84 -68.62
C LYS A 216 25.23 -9.28 -68.64
N ALA A 217 26.07 -8.68 -67.79
CA ALA A 217 27.49 -9.03 -67.68
C ALA A 217 27.71 -10.39 -66.99
N SER A 218 26.83 -10.80 -66.07
CA SER A 218 26.93 -12.08 -65.35
C SER A 218 26.37 -13.28 -66.13
N GLY A 219 25.78 -13.08 -67.32
CA GLY A 219 25.33 -14.15 -68.21
C GLY A 219 24.21 -15.04 -67.63
N THR A 220 23.40 -14.52 -66.72
CA THR A 220 22.26 -15.20 -66.06
C THR A 220 20.93 -14.54 -66.37
#